data_AF-A0A645E3A8-F1
#
_entry.id   AF-A0A645E3A8-F1
#
_cell.length_a   1.000
_cell.length_b   1.000
_cell.length_c   1.000
_cell.angle_alpha   90.00
_cell.angle_beta   90.00
_cell.angle_gamma   90.00
#
_symmetry.space_group_name_H-M   'P 1'
#
loop_
_entity.id
_entity.type
_entity.pdbx_description
1 polymer ?
#
loop_
_entity_poly.entity_id
_entity_poly.type
_entity_poly.pdbx_seq_one_letter_code
_entity_poly.pdbx_strand_id
1 'polypeptide(L)'
;MLIDNDMITKAEINANAKITRQEAAKYVTRYLGVDKLAKESSVFKNMYTDKVDNAYLGYASAVYALGIMKGDAKGKFNGGNTLSHSETAVVIYNLLNKK
;
A
#
# COMPACT_ATOMS: atom_id res chain seq x y z
N MET A 1 1.65 -5.70 18.77
CA MET A 1 1.81 -4.37 18.13
C MET A 1 1.20 -4.31 16.73
N LEU A 2 1.63 -5.10 15.74
CA LEU A 2 1.09 -4.99 14.36
C LEU A 2 -0.36 -5.47 14.21
N ILE A 3 -0.71 -6.57 14.88
CA ILE A 3 -2.10 -7.10 14.92
C ILE A 3 -2.99 -6.17 15.73
N ASP A 4 -2.51 -5.68 16.87
CA ASP A 4 -3.28 -4.80 17.77
C ASP A 4 -3.63 -3.44 17.14
N ASN A 5 -2.92 -3.03 16.09
CA ASN A 5 -3.21 -1.84 15.29
C ASN A 5 -3.92 -2.18 13.97
N ASP A 6 -4.47 -3.38 13.83
CA ASP A 6 -5.18 -3.89 12.65
C ASP A 6 -4.39 -3.77 11.33
N MET A 7 -3.05 -3.66 11.40
CA MET A 7 -2.21 -3.54 10.21
C MET A 7 -2.15 -4.87 9.44
N ILE A 8 -2.00 -5.97 10.17
CA ILE A 8 -1.95 -7.34 9.63
C ILE A 8 -2.86 -8.26 10.44
N THR A 9 -3.38 -9.30 9.80
CA THR A 9 -4.14 -10.37 10.46
C THR A 9 -3.23 -11.54 10.85
N LYS A 10 -3.72 -12.44 11.72
CA LYS A 10 -2.99 -13.67 12.09
C LYS A 10 -2.67 -14.55 10.88
N ALA A 11 -3.56 -14.60 9.89
CA ALA A 11 -3.37 -15.40 8.68
C ALA A 11 -2.30 -14.81 7.74
N GLU A 12 -1.99 -13.52 7.87
CA GLU A 12 -0.98 -12.83 7.05
C GLU A 12 0.42 -12.89 7.66
N ILE A 13 0.60 -13.51 8.83
CA ILE A 13 1.92 -13.63 9.47
C ILE A 13 2.79 -14.61 8.70
N ASN A 14 3.84 -14.08 8.07
CA ASN A 14 4.92 -14.86 7.50
C ASN A 14 6.24 -14.10 7.61
N ALA A 15 7.08 -14.47 8.58
CA ALA A 15 8.33 -13.78 8.88
C ALA A 15 9.39 -13.85 7.76
N ASN A 16 9.26 -14.81 6.85
CA ASN A 16 10.22 -15.03 5.76
C ASN A 16 9.70 -14.51 4.41
N ALA A 17 8.46 -14.05 4.34
CA ALA A 17 7.88 -13.53 3.12
C ALA A 17 8.45 -12.14 2.80
N LYS A 18 8.75 -11.93 1.51
CA LYS A 18 9.01 -10.60 0.96
C LYS A 18 7.69 -9.85 0.82
N ILE A 19 7.70 -8.55 1.12
CA ILE A 19 6.52 -7.70 0.97
C ILE A 19 6.53 -7.02 -0.40
N THR A 20 5.43 -7.16 -1.13
CA THR A 20 5.20 -6.49 -2.40
C THR A 20 4.69 -5.07 -2.21
N ARG A 21 4.80 -4.25 -3.27
CA ARG A 21 4.31 -2.87 -3.26
C ARG A 21 2.81 -2.77 -2.97
N GLN A 22 2.01 -3.70 -3.49
CA GLN A 22 0.57 -3.73 -3.25
C GLN A 22 0.21 -4.16 -1.82
N GLU A 23 0.97 -5.08 -1.22
CA GLU A 23 0.79 -5.46 0.18
C GLU A 23 1.17 -4.32 1.13
N ALA A 24 2.27 -3.62 0.84
CA ALA A 24 2.65 -2.44 1.60
C ALA A 24 1.58 -1.34 1.53
N ALA A 25 1.03 -1.07 0.35
CA ALA A 25 -0.08 -0.14 0.21
C ALA A 25 -1.29 -0.54 1.08
N LYS A 26 -1.66 -1.83 1.08
CA LYS A 26 -2.71 -2.38 1.95
C LYS A 26 -2.41 -2.15 3.43
N TYR A 27 -1.21 -2.51 3.90
CA TYR A 27 -0.85 -2.38 5.33
C TYR A 27 -0.75 -0.92 5.79
N VAL A 28 -0.21 -0.03 4.96
CA VAL A 28 -0.20 1.41 5.22
C VAL A 28 -1.61 1.96 5.32
N THR A 29 -2.50 1.57 4.41
CA THR A 29 -3.88 2.02 4.40
C THR A 29 -4.66 1.55 5.63
N ARG A 30 -4.40 0.31 6.09
CA ARG A 30 -4.92 -0.22 7.36
C ARG A 30 -4.42 0.55 8.56
N TYR A 31 -3.12 0.82 8.65
CA TYR A 31 -2.53 1.62 9.72
C TYR A 31 -3.16 3.02 9.82
N LEU A 32 -3.54 3.61 8.68
CA LEU A 32 -4.21 4.90 8.62
C LEU A 32 -5.71 4.85 8.92
N GLY A 33 -6.28 3.67 9.11
CA GLY A 33 -7.70 3.50 9.45
C GLY A 33 -8.67 3.68 8.27
N VAL A 34 -8.18 3.75 7.02
CA VAL A 34 -9.03 3.98 5.82
C VAL A 34 -9.24 2.72 4.98
N ASP A 35 -8.92 1.55 5.53
CA ASP A 35 -9.08 0.22 4.91
C ASP A 35 -10.51 -0.09 4.45
N LYS A 36 -11.52 0.29 5.24
CA LYS A 36 -12.93 0.07 4.87
C LYS A 36 -13.29 0.74 3.54
N LEU A 37 -12.86 1.98 3.36
CA LEU A 37 -13.08 2.71 2.12
C LEU A 37 -12.25 2.07 0.99
N ALA A 38 -10.97 1.79 1.24
CA ALA A 38 -10.07 1.23 0.23
C ALA A 38 -10.44 -0.18 -0.26
N LYS A 39 -11.26 -0.93 0.48
CA LYS A 39 -11.86 -2.20 0.02
C LYS A 39 -12.91 -2.01 -1.07
N GLU A 40 -13.57 -0.87 -1.12
CA GLU A 40 -14.57 -0.53 -2.13
C GLU A 40 -13.88 -0.07 -3.43
N SER A 41 -12.99 -0.90 -3.99
CA SER A 41 -12.15 -0.55 -5.15
C SER A 41 -12.91 0.01 -6.35
N SER A 42 -14.19 -0.32 -6.51
CA SER A 42 -15.06 0.19 -7.58
C SER A 42 -15.25 1.71 -7.57
N VAL A 43 -15.07 2.37 -6.42
CA VAL A 43 -15.20 3.83 -6.29
C VAL A 43 -13.91 4.57 -6.61
N PHE A 44 -12.80 3.85 -6.79
CA PHE A 44 -11.50 4.42 -7.07
C PHE A 44 -11.14 4.36 -8.55
N LYS A 45 -10.48 5.43 -9.02
CA LYS A 45 -9.87 5.47 -10.34
C LYS A 45 -8.42 5.02 -10.24
N ASN A 46 -7.97 4.18 -11.18
CA ASN A 46 -6.55 3.87 -11.30
C ASN A 46 -5.77 5.11 -11.72
N MET A 47 -4.87 5.58 -10.85
CA MET A 47 -4.03 6.76 -11.06
C MET A 47 -2.67 6.40 -11.68
N TYR A 48 -2.40 5.12 -11.91
CA TYR A 48 -1.15 4.62 -12.46
C TYR A 48 -1.30 4.23 -13.93
N THR A 49 -0.17 4.18 -14.65
CA THR A 49 -0.14 3.87 -16.08
C THR A 49 -0.24 2.37 -16.38
N ASP A 50 0.07 1.51 -15.41
CA ASP A 50 -0.12 0.06 -15.48
C ASP A 50 -1.44 -0.37 -14.85
N LYS A 51 -1.86 -1.59 -15.17
CA LYS A 51 -3.04 -2.20 -14.56
C LYS A 51 -2.73 -2.57 -13.11
N VAL A 52 -3.47 -1.98 -12.18
CA VAL A 52 -3.49 -2.39 -10.78
C VAL A 52 -4.57 -3.46 -10.60
N ASP A 53 -4.27 -4.51 -9.84
CA ASP A 53 -5.26 -5.53 -9.47
C ASP A 53 -6.46 -4.88 -8.75
N ASN A 54 -7.68 -5.27 -9.11
CA ASN A 54 -8.89 -4.72 -8.52
C ASN A 54 -8.94 -4.93 -7.00
N ALA A 55 -8.37 -6.01 -6.47
CA ALA A 55 -8.29 -6.24 -5.03
C ALA A 55 -7.37 -5.24 -4.30
N TYR A 56 -6.49 -4.55 -5.04
CA TYR A 56 -5.52 -3.59 -4.50
C TYR A 56 -5.73 -2.15 -4.98
N LEU A 57 -6.65 -1.92 -5.91
CA LEU A 57 -6.86 -0.63 -6.54
C LEU A 57 -7.19 0.48 -5.52
N GLY A 58 -8.11 0.24 -4.59
CA GLY A 58 -8.43 1.23 -3.57
C GLY A 58 -7.26 1.52 -2.62
N TYR A 59 -6.51 0.50 -2.20
CA TYR A 59 -5.32 0.70 -1.36
C TYR A 59 -4.23 1.49 -2.08
N ALA A 60 -3.93 1.13 -3.34
CA ALA A 60 -2.94 1.82 -4.16
C ALA A 60 -3.34 3.28 -4.41
N SER A 61 -4.62 3.52 -4.68
CA SER A 61 -5.16 4.87 -4.89
C SER A 61 -5.11 5.72 -3.62
N ALA A 62 -5.38 5.13 -2.44
CA ALA A 62 -5.30 5.83 -1.16
C ALA A 62 -3.88 6.30 -0.85
N VAL A 63 -2.88 5.42 -0.94
CA VAL A 63 -1.48 5.80 -0.69
C VAL A 63 -0.93 6.77 -1.74
N TYR A 64 -1.46 6.75 -2.97
CA TYR A 64 -1.17 7.75 -4.00
C TYR A 64 -1.73 9.12 -3.60
N ALA A 65 -3.02 9.19 -3.26
CA ALA A 65 -3.70 10.43 -2.92
C ALA A 65 -3.08 11.10 -1.68
N LEU A 66 -2.65 10.30 -0.71
CA LEU A 66 -1.93 10.79 0.48
C LEU A 66 -0.47 11.13 0.22
N GLY A 67 0.06 10.81 -0.98
CA GLY A 67 1.44 11.08 -1.36
C GLY A 67 2.47 10.21 -0.64
N ILE A 68 2.06 9.07 -0.10
CA ILE A 68 2.92 8.13 0.64
C ILE A 68 3.69 7.24 -0.34
N MET A 69 3.00 6.69 -1.33
CA MET A 69 3.58 5.88 -2.40
C MET A 69 3.19 6.46 -3.76
N LYS A 70 4.20 6.73 -4.60
CA LYS A 70 4.01 7.16 -5.99
C LYS A 70 4.37 6.04 -6.96
N GLY A 71 4.00 6.23 -8.22
CA GLY A 71 4.46 5.38 -9.31
C GLY A 71 5.97 5.55 -9.54
N ASP A 72 6.55 4.64 -10.32
CA ASP A 72 7.92 4.78 -10.80
C ASP A 72 8.07 5.97 -11.76
N ALA A 73 9.27 6.15 -12.34
CA ALA A 73 9.54 7.21 -13.31
C ALA A 73 8.64 7.16 -14.57
N LYS A 74 8.00 6.02 -14.85
CA LYS A 74 7.04 5.82 -15.96
C LYS A 74 5.58 5.89 -15.49
N GLY A 75 5.34 6.26 -14.23
CA GLY A 75 4.02 6.34 -13.62
C GLY A 75 3.39 5.00 -13.27
N LYS A 76 4.16 3.89 -13.26
CA LYS A 76 3.65 2.55 -12.97
C LYS A 76 3.65 2.27 -11.47
N PHE A 77 2.61 1.61 -10.99
CA PHE A 77 2.53 1.13 -9.62
C PHE A 77 3.45 -0.07 -9.38
N ASN A 78 3.55 -1.00 -10.34
CA ASN A 78 4.33 -2.23 -10.22
C ASN A 78 3.94 -3.06 -8.98
N GLY A 79 2.64 -3.29 -8.78
CA GLY A 79 2.09 -3.84 -7.53
C GLY A 79 2.72 -5.16 -7.05
N GLY A 80 3.06 -6.06 -7.97
CA GLY A 80 3.67 -7.36 -7.67
C GLY A 80 5.18 -7.31 -7.36
N ASN A 81 5.84 -6.17 -7.56
CA ASN A 81 7.27 -6.06 -7.27
C ASN A 81 7.50 -6.03 -5.75
N THR A 82 8.52 -6.75 -5.28
CA THR A 82 9.00 -6.66 -3.91
C THR A 82 9.58 -5.28 -3.62
N LEU A 83 9.32 -4.75 -2.42
CA LEU A 83 9.98 -3.55 -1.92
C LEU A 83 11.39 -3.85 -1.44
N SER A 84 12.34 -3.02 -1.87
CA SER A 84 13.66 -2.95 -1.24
C SER A 84 13.59 -2.24 0.12
N HIS A 85 14.65 -2.39 0.92
CA HIS A 85 14.76 -1.68 2.20
C HIS A 85 14.77 -0.15 2.03
N SER A 86 15.38 0.37 0.96
CA SER A 86 15.42 1.81 0.68
C SER A 86 14.03 2.33 0.32
N GLU A 87 13.29 1.63 -0.54
CA GLU A 87 11.91 2.02 -0.86
C GLU A 87 11.02 1.94 0.39
N THR A 88 11.18 0.91 1.22
CA THR A 88 10.43 0.77 2.48
C THR A 88 10.70 1.93 3.42
N ALA A 89 11.96 2.36 3.57
CA ALA A 89 12.32 3.52 4.37
C ALA A 89 11.65 4.81 3.88
N VAL A 90 11.57 5.01 2.55
CA VAL A 90 10.85 6.15 1.94
C VAL A 90 9.36 6.09 2.25
N VAL A 91 8.73 4.92 2.15
CA VAL A 91 7.30 4.75 2.49
C VAL A 91 7.04 5.11 3.95
N ILE A 92 7.86 4.60 4.88
CA ILE A 92 7.72 4.89 6.31
C ILE A 92 7.97 6.38 6.60
N TYR A 93 9.01 6.98 6.00
CA TYR A 93 9.30 8.40 6.15
C TYR A 93 8.13 9.27 5.66
N ASN A 94 7.58 8.98 4.48
CA ASN A 94 6.44 9.72 3.95
C ASN A 94 5.20 9.54 4.82
N LEU A 95 4.94 8.33 5.31
CA LEU A 95 3.83 8.04 6.21
C LEU A 95 3.91 8.86 7.50
N LEU A 96 5.09 8.91 8.13
CA LEU A 96 5.29 9.63 9.40
C LEU A 96 5.19 11.15 9.23
N ASN A 97 5.56 11.69 8.07
CA ASN A 97 5.47 13.13 7.77
C ASN A 97 4.10 13.58 7.23
N LYS A 98 3.13 12.68 7.11
CA LYS A 98 1.75 13.00 6.70
C LYS A 98 0.78 13.12 7.87
N LYS A 99 1.25 12.84 9.09
CA LYS A 99 0.51 13.11 10.33
C LYS A 99 0.64 14.57 10.75
#